data_AF-A0A5T1TEH8-F1
#
_entry.id   AF-A0A5T1TEH8-F1
#
_cell.length_a   1.000
_cell.length_b   1.000
_cell.length_c   1.000
_cell.angle_alpha   90.00
_cell.angle_beta   90.00
_cell.angle_gamma   90.00
#
_symmetry.space_group_name_H-M   'P 1'
#
loop_
_entity.id
_entity.type
_entity.pdbx_description
1 polymer ?
#
loop_
_entity_poly.entity_id
_entity_poly.type
_entity_poly.pdbx_seq_one_letter_code
_entity_poly.pdbx_strand_id
1 'polypeptide(L)'
;MKKILITLLSTFVSLFAYGSERMGQDTQIWDFHRIINIPNYDTFGKLWTTLQGEYIATIALIAMIAVFSAFALHYMVIGPKQFSHAGKKIYAFSLFERIFHFIAAISWVILVPTGFVMMFGATFGGGVFVRVCKNLHAFATILFIISIIPMFLWWIKRMLPASYDIRWMMIVGGYLSKVKRPVPAGKFNFGQKSWYYIAVFGGFLMIITGGFMYFLDFNSTAIQGLFGLTQIELLRLSAIIHNFLGIICAVFFGIHIYMAVFAIKGSIHSMVSGYKEEEEVYILHSYWYKELSNKKQIE
;
A
#
# COMPACT_ATOMS: atom_id res chain seq x y z
N MET A 1 -15.65 7.28 27.52
CA MET A 1 -14.93 6.12 26.92
C MET A 1 -15.86 4.96 26.57
N LYS A 2 -16.67 4.40 27.50
CA LYS A 2 -17.64 3.32 27.18
C LYS A 2 -18.63 3.66 26.05
N LYS A 3 -19.20 4.87 26.01
CA LYS A 3 -20.14 5.27 24.94
C LYS A 3 -19.48 5.32 23.55
N ILE A 4 -18.27 5.87 23.44
CA ILE A 4 -17.50 5.90 22.18
C ILE A 4 -17.15 4.49 21.72
N LEU A 5 -16.74 3.61 22.66
CA LEU A 5 -16.44 2.21 22.36
C LEU A 5 -17.69 1.44 21.89
N ILE A 6 -18.85 1.66 22.52
CA ILE A 6 -20.12 1.03 22.13
C ILE A 6 -20.60 1.56 20.77
N THR A 7 -20.45 2.85 20.49
CA THR A 7 -20.78 3.43 19.17
C THR A 7 -19.85 2.93 18.07
N LEU A 8 -18.56 2.74 18.36
CA LEU A 8 -17.61 2.10 17.43
C LEU A 8 -17.93 0.61 17.22
N LEU A 9 -18.41 -0.09 18.26
CA LEU A 9 -18.82 -1.50 18.15
C LEU A 9 -20.12 -1.65 17.36
N SER A 10 -21.09 -0.74 17.53
CA SER A 10 -22.36 -0.80 16.81
C SER A 10 -22.18 -0.44 15.33
N THR A 11 -21.31 0.52 14.98
CA THR A 11 -20.93 0.73 13.57
C THR A 11 -20.14 -0.45 12.99
N PHE A 12 -19.36 -1.16 13.81
CA PHE A 12 -18.65 -2.38 13.41
C PHE A 12 -19.59 -3.53 13.05
N VAL A 13 -20.71 -3.72 13.77
CA VAL A 13 -21.74 -4.71 13.40
C VAL A 13 -22.48 -4.32 12.12
N SER A 14 -22.77 -3.04 11.92
CA SER A 14 -23.43 -2.54 10.70
C SER A 14 -22.57 -2.72 9.44
N LEU A 15 -21.24 -2.63 9.56
CA LEU A 15 -20.31 -2.93 8.47
C LEU A 15 -20.38 -4.39 8.01
N PHE A 16 -20.74 -5.32 8.91
CA PHE A 16 -20.91 -6.75 8.57
C PHE A 16 -22.31 -7.14 8.10
N ALA A 17 -23.31 -6.29 8.37
CA ALA A 17 -24.70 -6.51 7.97
C ALA A 17 -25.02 -6.01 6.54
N TYR A 18 -24.16 -5.17 5.95
CA TYR A 18 -24.43 -4.44 4.69
C TYR A 18 -24.62 -5.33 3.43
N GLY A 19 -24.37 -6.64 3.51
CA GLY A 19 -24.28 -7.50 2.33
C GLY A 19 -25.53 -8.31 1.93
N SER A 20 -26.53 -8.51 2.80
CA SER A 20 -27.63 -9.45 2.52
C SER A 20 -28.96 -8.81 2.13
N GLU A 21 -29.22 -7.56 2.49
CA GLU A 21 -30.59 -7.02 2.47
C GLU A 21 -30.97 -6.18 1.23
N ARG A 22 -30.04 -5.90 0.30
CA ARG A 22 -30.30 -5.04 -0.86
C ARG A 22 -30.19 -5.69 -2.24
N MET A 23 -30.05 -7.00 -2.35
CA MET A 23 -30.12 -7.70 -3.65
C MET A 23 -31.58 -7.85 -4.14
N GLY A 24 -32.34 -6.76 -4.11
CA GLY A 24 -33.69 -6.65 -4.67
C GLY A 24 -33.67 -6.32 -6.17
N GLN A 25 -34.83 -6.42 -6.83
CA GLN A 25 -34.99 -6.18 -8.26
C GLN A 25 -34.84 -4.69 -8.67
N ASP A 26 -34.75 -3.76 -7.70
CA ASP A 26 -34.68 -2.30 -7.93
C ASP A 26 -33.26 -1.71 -7.83
N THR A 27 -32.24 -2.42 -8.35
CA THR A 27 -30.83 -1.96 -8.28
C THR A 27 -30.30 -1.62 -9.67
N GLN A 28 -29.34 -0.70 -9.75
CA GLN A 28 -28.77 -0.29 -11.04
C GLN A 28 -28.03 -1.45 -11.75
N ILE A 29 -27.60 -2.48 -11.01
CA ILE A 29 -26.94 -3.67 -11.56
C ILE A 29 -27.95 -4.68 -12.13
N TRP A 30 -29.07 -4.90 -11.45
CA TRP A 30 -29.99 -6.01 -11.74
C TRP A 30 -31.19 -5.62 -12.63
N ASP A 31 -31.38 -4.33 -12.90
CA ASP A 31 -32.48 -3.80 -13.72
C ASP A 31 -31.99 -3.40 -15.14
N PHE A 32 -31.91 -2.10 -15.46
CA PHE A 32 -31.62 -1.59 -16.81
C PHE A 32 -30.27 -1.98 -17.42
N HIS A 33 -29.28 -2.33 -16.60
CA HIS A 33 -27.95 -2.78 -17.05
C HIS A 33 -27.79 -4.31 -17.07
N ARG A 34 -28.87 -5.07 -16.82
CA ARG A 34 -28.82 -6.53 -16.88
C ARG A 34 -28.61 -7.00 -18.31
N ILE A 35 -27.46 -7.63 -18.55
CA ILE A 35 -27.16 -8.23 -19.86
C ILE A 35 -27.93 -9.55 -19.97
N ILE A 36 -28.93 -9.57 -20.85
CA ILE A 36 -29.72 -10.74 -21.23
C ILE A 36 -29.14 -11.37 -22.51
N ASN A 37 -29.06 -12.71 -22.59
CA ASN A 37 -28.44 -13.51 -23.67
C ASN A 37 -26.91 -13.36 -23.82
N ILE A 38 -26.14 -14.36 -23.34
CA ILE A 38 -24.68 -14.41 -23.50
C ILE A 38 -24.27 -15.57 -24.42
N PRO A 39 -24.21 -15.40 -25.76
CA PRO A 39 -23.54 -16.38 -26.60
C PRO A 39 -22.16 -15.92 -27.07
N ASN A 40 -21.86 -14.62 -27.18
CA ASN A 40 -20.61 -14.14 -27.77
C ASN A 40 -20.14 -12.83 -27.14
N TYR A 41 -19.04 -12.86 -26.37
CA TYR A 41 -18.36 -11.63 -25.98
C TYR A 41 -17.14 -11.43 -26.88
N ASP A 42 -17.16 -10.38 -27.70
CA ASP A 42 -15.96 -9.67 -28.18
C ASP A 42 -16.01 -8.23 -27.64
N THR A 43 -16.17 -8.10 -26.31
CA THR A 43 -16.25 -6.79 -25.62
C THR A 43 -15.49 -6.80 -24.28
N PHE A 44 -15.50 -5.68 -23.55
CA PHE A 44 -14.82 -5.50 -22.25
C PHE A 44 -15.15 -6.57 -21.21
N GLY A 45 -16.33 -7.19 -21.27
CA GLY A 45 -16.69 -8.31 -20.39
C GLY A 45 -15.83 -9.56 -20.57
N LYS A 46 -15.42 -9.90 -21.80
CA LYS A 46 -14.48 -11.01 -22.07
C LYS A 46 -13.12 -10.69 -21.48
N LEU A 47 -12.59 -9.50 -21.77
CA LEU A 47 -11.32 -9.06 -21.21
C LEU A 47 -11.31 -9.16 -19.68
N TRP A 48 -12.34 -8.63 -19.02
CA TRP A 48 -12.46 -8.71 -17.56
C TRP A 48 -12.49 -10.15 -17.05
N THR A 49 -13.31 -11.01 -17.66
CA THR A 49 -13.47 -12.41 -17.24
C THR A 49 -12.18 -13.19 -17.43
N THR A 50 -11.49 -13.00 -18.56
CA THR A 50 -10.19 -13.63 -18.84
C THR A 50 -9.12 -13.13 -17.86
N LEU A 51 -9.00 -11.81 -17.65
CA LEU A 51 -8.02 -11.26 -16.70
C LEU A 51 -8.26 -11.76 -15.27
N GLN A 52 -9.50 -11.74 -14.79
CA GLN A 52 -9.83 -12.16 -13.43
C GLN A 52 -9.80 -13.68 -13.23
N GLY A 53 -10.26 -14.43 -14.22
CA GLY A 53 -10.38 -15.89 -14.13
C GLY A 53 -9.05 -16.61 -14.36
N GLU A 54 -8.14 -16.07 -15.17
CA GLU A 54 -6.96 -16.81 -15.63
C GLU A 54 -5.64 -16.16 -15.19
N TYR A 55 -5.52 -14.83 -15.24
CA TYR A 55 -4.21 -14.16 -15.19
C TYR A 55 -3.88 -13.50 -13.86
N ILE A 56 -4.79 -12.72 -13.27
CA ILE A 56 -4.48 -11.83 -12.15
C ILE A 56 -3.90 -12.58 -10.94
N ALA A 57 -4.54 -13.68 -10.52
CA ALA A 57 -4.09 -14.46 -9.37
C ALA A 57 -2.70 -15.06 -9.62
N THR A 58 -2.48 -15.62 -10.81
CA THR A 58 -1.20 -16.19 -11.22
C THR A 58 -0.09 -15.13 -11.26
N ILE A 59 -0.36 -13.96 -11.83
CA ILE A 59 0.58 -12.83 -11.86
C ILE A 59 0.92 -12.39 -10.43
N ALA A 60 -0.07 -12.28 -9.55
CA ALA A 60 0.14 -11.92 -8.15
C ALA A 60 1.06 -12.92 -7.44
N LEU A 61 0.83 -14.22 -7.64
CA LEU A 61 1.65 -15.27 -7.05
C LEU A 61 3.09 -15.22 -7.57
N ILE A 62 3.28 -15.12 -8.89
CA ILE A 62 4.60 -15.03 -9.52
C ILE A 62 5.34 -13.79 -8.99
N ALA A 63 4.67 -12.63 -8.90
CA ALA A 63 5.26 -11.40 -8.40
C ALA A 63 5.73 -11.54 -6.94
N MET A 64 4.93 -12.19 -6.08
CA MET A 64 5.31 -12.43 -4.68
C MET A 64 6.47 -13.42 -4.54
N ILE A 65 6.47 -14.51 -5.32
CA ILE A 65 7.59 -15.45 -5.34
C ILE A 65 8.87 -14.74 -5.82
N ALA A 66 8.77 -13.94 -6.88
CA ALA A 66 9.91 -13.20 -7.43
C ALA A 66 10.48 -12.21 -6.41
N VAL A 67 9.63 -11.43 -5.73
CA VAL A 67 10.10 -10.44 -4.76
C VAL A 67 10.73 -11.09 -3.52
N PHE A 68 10.14 -12.17 -2.99
CA PHE A 68 10.73 -12.89 -1.86
C PHE A 68 12.03 -13.60 -2.25
N SER A 69 12.11 -14.14 -3.47
CA SER A 69 13.37 -14.69 -3.99
C SER A 69 14.44 -13.62 -4.11
N ALA A 70 14.09 -12.42 -4.56
CA ALA A 70 15.01 -11.28 -4.61
C ALA A 70 15.50 -10.87 -3.20
N PHE A 71 14.62 -10.89 -2.19
CA PHE A 71 15.01 -10.64 -0.80
C PHE A 71 15.98 -11.67 -0.26
N ALA A 72 15.69 -12.96 -0.50
CA ALA A 72 16.56 -14.05 -0.11
C ALA A 72 17.93 -13.93 -0.78
N LEU A 73 17.95 -13.70 -2.09
CA LEU A 73 19.18 -13.52 -2.86
C LEU A 73 19.99 -12.32 -2.37
N HIS A 74 19.35 -11.16 -2.19
CA HIS A 74 20.02 -9.97 -1.66
C HIS A 74 20.61 -10.23 -0.26
N TYR A 75 19.86 -10.91 0.62
CA TYR A 75 20.34 -11.22 1.96
C TYR A 75 21.53 -12.20 1.95
N MET A 76 21.51 -13.22 1.10
CA MET A 76 22.59 -14.21 0.99
C MET A 76 23.85 -13.63 0.35
N VAL A 77 23.71 -12.84 -0.71
CA VAL A 77 24.85 -12.35 -1.50
C VAL A 77 25.44 -11.08 -0.90
N ILE A 78 24.60 -10.12 -0.51
CA ILE A 78 25.02 -8.81 0.00
C ILE A 78 24.95 -8.75 1.52
N GLY A 79 23.82 -9.16 2.09
CA GLY A 79 23.56 -9.11 3.52
C GLY A 79 23.14 -7.73 4.05
N PRO A 80 22.85 -7.64 5.36
CA PRO A 80 22.37 -6.41 5.99
C PRO A 80 23.48 -5.37 6.16
N LYS A 81 23.15 -4.09 5.91
CA LYS A 81 24.00 -2.97 6.35
C LYS A 81 23.75 -2.71 7.83
N GLN A 82 24.82 -2.67 8.62
CA GLN A 82 24.78 -2.36 10.05
C GLN A 82 25.50 -1.04 10.31
N PHE A 83 24.95 -0.17 11.13
CA PHE A 83 25.56 1.12 11.49
C PHE A 83 25.91 1.13 12.98
N SER A 84 26.91 1.91 13.34
CA SER A 84 27.38 2.10 14.70
C SER A 84 26.31 2.78 15.54
N HIS A 85 26.03 2.21 16.70
CA HIS A 85 25.14 2.78 17.72
C HIS A 85 25.91 3.56 18.80
N ALA A 86 27.23 3.70 18.65
CA ALA A 86 28.08 4.41 19.62
C ALA A 86 28.10 5.94 19.41
N GLY A 87 27.62 6.41 18.25
CA GLY A 87 27.61 7.82 17.87
C GLY A 87 26.42 8.59 18.43
N LYS A 88 26.26 9.85 17.97
CA LYS A 88 25.08 10.64 18.32
C LYS A 88 23.84 10.12 17.60
N LYS A 89 22.68 10.52 18.10
CA LYS A 89 21.38 10.20 17.52
C LYS A 89 20.74 11.44 16.94
N ILE A 90 20.24 11.32 15.72
CA ILE A 90 19.58 12.40 14.99
C ILE A 90 18.07 12.19 15.08
N TYR A 91 17.36 13.20 15.57
CA TYR A 91 15.90 13.17 15.62
C TYR A 91 15.33 13.27 14.20
N ALA A 92 14.77 12.17 13.71
CA ALA A 92 14.32 12.01 12.34
C ALA A 92 12.79 12.09 12.21
N PHE A 93 12.03 11.54 13.16
CA PHE A 93 10.58 11.41 13.05
C PHE A 93 9.86 11.90 14.30
N SER A 94 8.94 12.83 14.10
CA SER A 94 8.05 13.32 15.15
C SER A 94 7.14 12.22 15.71
N LEU A 95 6.60 12.43 16.92
CA LEU A 95 5.59 11.53 17.47
C LEU A 95 4.35 11.43 16.55
N PHE A 96 3.96 12.54 15.93
CA PHE A 96 2.87 12.59 14.95
C PHE A 96 3.12 11.65 13.76
N GLU A 97 4.31 11.74 13.13
CA GLU A 97 4.72 10.85 12.04
C GLU A 97 4.66 9.38 12.46
N ARG A 98 5.15 9.07 13.66
CA ARG A 98 5.20 7.70 14.19
C ARG A 98 3.81 7.13 14.46
N ILE A 99 2.91 7.91 15.04
CA ILE A 99 1.53 7.45 15.32
C ILE A 99 0.80 7.11 14.03
N PHE A 100 0.80 8.01 13.04
CA PHE A 100 0.07 7.75 11.79
C PHE A 100 0.73 6.67 10.95
N HIS A 101 2.06 6.58 10.94
CA HIS A 101 2.73 5.45 10.33
C HIS A 101 2.36 4.13 11.03
N PHE A 102 2.24 4.09 12.36
CA PHE A 102 1.84 2.88 13.08
C PHE A 102 0.41 2.46 12.74
N ILE A 103 -0.53 3.41 12.64
CA ILE A 103 -1.90 3.14 12.17
C ILE A 103 -1.89 2.58 10.75
N ALA A 104 -1.11 3.20 9.85
CA ALA A 104 -0.94 2.70 8.49
C ALA A 104 -0.34 1.28 8.50
N ALA A 105 0.69 1.03 9.30
CA ALA A 105 1.34 -0.27 9.39
C ALA A 105 0.34 -1.37 9.81
N ILE A 106 -0.49 -1.13 10.84
CA ILE A 106 -1.57 -2.04 11.24
C ILE A 106 -2.54 -2.28 10.07
N SER A 107 -2.91 -1.23 9.35
CA SER A 107 -3.77 -1.37 8.19
C SER A 107 -3.16 -2.26 7.11
N TRP A 108 -1.91 -1.99 6.71
CA TRP A 108 -1.25 -2.72 5.62
C TRP A 108 -1.02 -4.20 5.94
N VAL A 109 -0.69 -4.54 7.19
CA VAL A 109 -0.54 -5.95 7.61
C VAL A 109 -1.86 -6.72 7.61
N ILE A 110 -3.01 -6.02 7.59
CA ILE A 110 -4.33 -6.65 7.43
C ILE A 110 -4.75 -6.64 5.96
N LEU A 111 -4.64 -5.50 5.26
CA LEU A 111 -5.08 -5.33 3.88
C LEU A 111 -4.40 -6.30 2.92
N VAL A 112 -3.07 -6.41 2.98
CA VAL A 112 -2.33 -7.22 2.00
C VAL A 112 -2.68 -8.71 2.14
N PRO A 113 -2.59 -9.35 3.32
CA PRO A 113 -2.95 -10.77 3.44
C PRO A 113 -4.42 -11.04 3.13
N THR A 114 -5.34 -10.19 3.60
CA THR A 114 -6.78 -10.39 3.33
C THR A 114 -7.12 -10.23 1.86
N GLY A 115 -6.47 -9.32 1.14
CA GLY A 115 -6.60 -9.17 -0.31
C GLY A 115 -6.15 -10.42 -1.07
N PHE A 116 -5.03 -11.01 -0.67
CA PHE A 116 -4.59 -12.30 -1.21
C PHE A 116 -5.58 -13.43 -0.92
N VAL A 117 -6.09 -13.54 0.31
CA VAL A 117 -7.10 -14.56 0.64
C VAL A 117 -8.35 -14.40 -0.22
N MET A 118 -8.81 -13.17 -0.45
CA MET A 118 -9.96 -12.91 -1.32
C MET A 118 -9.66 -13.28 -2.78
N MET A 119 -8.47 -12.92 -3.29
CA MET A 119 -8.05 -13.25 -4.66
C MET A 119 -7.98 -14.77 -4.89
N PHE A 120 -7.53 -15.54 -3.90
CA PHE A 120 -7.46 -17.00 -3.93
C PHE A 120 -8.63 -17.68 -3.20
N GLY A 121 -9.79 -17.02 -3.13
CA GLY A 121 -10.90 -17.45 -2.28
C GLY A 121 -11.37 -18.88 -2.55
N ALA A 122 -11.35 -19.32 -3.81
CA ALA A 122 -11.68 -20.70 -4.19
C ALA A 122 -10.69 -21.72 -3.61
N THR A 123 -9.38 -21.44 -3.68
CA THR A 123 -8.32 -22.28 -3.10
C THR A 123 -8.45 -22.40 -1.58
N PHE A 124 -8.91 -21.34 -0.91
CA PHE A 124 -9.16 -21.33 0.54
C PHE A 124 -10.54 -21.90 0.93
N GLY A 125 -11.27 -22.52 0.00
CA GLY A 125 -12.57 -23.15 0.27
C GLY A 125 -13.74 -22.18 0.45
N GLY A 126 -13.54 -20.89 0.18
CA GLY A 126 -14.57 -19.86 0.29
C GLY A 126 -15.16 -19.72 1.71
N GLY A 127 -16.48 -19.57 1.77
CA GLY A 127 -17.24 -19.67 3.02
C GLY A 127 -16.91 -18.60 4.07
N VAL A 128 -16.88 -19.02 5.33
CA VAL A 128 -16.72 -18.14 6.50
C VAL A 128 -15.35 -17.47 6.52
N PHE A 129 -14.28 -18.21 6.22
CA PHE A 129 -12.91 -17.68 6.28
C PHE A 129 -12.70 -16.50 5.32
N VAL A 130 -13.04 -16.69 4.04
CA VAL A 130 -12.93 -15.62 3.03
C VAL A 130 -13.84 -14.44 3.37
N ARG A 131 -15.03 -14.70 3.94
CA ARG A 131 -15.95 -13.64 4.39
C ARG A 131 -15.35 -12.83 5.55
N VAL A 132 -14.70 -13.47 6.51
CA VAL A 132 -13.98 -12.79 7.60
C VAL A 132 -12.83 -11.95 7.03
N CYS A 133 -12.05 -12.48 6.08
CA CYS A 133 -10.99 -11.70 5.43
C CYS A 133 -11.53 -10.48 4.68
N LYS A 134 -12.62 -10.61 3.92
CA LYS A 134 -13.30 -9.47 3.26
C LYS A 134 -13.69 -8.38 4.27
N ASN A 135 -14.24 -8.82 5.39
CA ASN A 135 -14.72 -7.97 6.48
C ASN A 135 -13.55 -7.23 7.18
N LEU A 136 -12.46 -7.94 7.47
CA LEU A 136 -11.23 -7.36 8.00
C LEU A 136 -10.56 -6.40 7.00
N HIS A 137 -10.60 -6.72 5.70
CA HIS A 137 -10.08 -5.86 4.64
C HIS A 137 -10.80 -4.51 4.66
N ALA A 138 -12.13 -4.51 4.67
CA ALA A 138 -12.95 -3.30 4.74
C ALA A 138 -12.68 -2.48 6.02
N PHE A 139 -12.53 -3.14 7.17
CA PHE A 139 -12.17 -2.46 8.42
C PHE A 139 -10.78 -1.81 8.34
N ALA A 140 -9.78 -2.52 7.81
CA ALA A 140 -8.44 -1.99 7.66
C ALA A 140 -8.41 -0.80 6.70
N THR A 141 -9.23 -0.78 5.65
CA THR A 141 -9.38 0.38 4.76
C THR A 141 -9.73 1.66 5.55
N ILE A 142 -10.55 1.59 6.60
CA ILE A 142 -10.89 2.74 7.44
C ILE A 142 -9.64 3.26 8.17
N LEU A 143 -8.84 2.35 8.76
CA LEU A 143 -7.58 2.71 9.40
C LEU A 143 -6.62 3.37 8.39
N PHE A 144 -6.57 2.84 7.17
CA PHE A 144 -5.75 3.41 6.12
C PHE A 144 -6.16 4.83 5.76
N ILE A 145 -7.46 5.08 5.55
CA ILE A 145 -8.00 6.42 5.25
C ILE A 145 -7.62 7.43 6.34
N ILE A 146 -7.72 7.03 7.60
CA ILE A 146 -7.35 7.88 8.75
C ILE A 146 -5.85 8.23 8.70
N SER A 147 -5.01 7.31 8.25
CA SER A 147 -3.55 7.49 8.22
C SER A 147 -3.00 8.20 6.98
N ILE A 148 -3.55 7.93 5.80
CA ILE A 148 -2.98 8.32 4.51
C ILE A 148 -2.98 9.85 4.32
N ILE A 149 -4.04 10.54 4.74
CA ILE A 149 -4.18 11.99 4.58
C ILE A 149 -3.16 12.75 5.45
N PRO A 150 -3.06 12.49 6.78
CA PRO A 150 -2.02 13.08 7.61
C PRO A 150 -0.60 12.80 7.09
N MET A 151 -0.31 11.56 6.70
CA MET A 151 1.01 11.17 6.20
C MET A 151 1.37 11.89 4.89
N PHE A 152 0.41 12.00 3.96
CA PHE A 152 0.57 12.76 2.72
C PHE A 152 0.94 14.21 3.02
N LEU A 153 0.11 14.91 3.80
CA LEU A 153 0.31 16.33 4.10
C LEU A 153 1.62 16.58 4.85
N TRP A 154 1.99 15.69 5.78
CA TRP A 154 3.18 15.86 6.59
C TRP A 154 4.48 15.61 5.82
N TRP A 155 4.49 14.66 4.87
CA TRP A 155 5.71 14.27 4.16
C TRP A 155 5.88 14.90 2.78
N ILE A 156 4.82 15.45 2.16
CA ILE A 156 4.86 15.87 0.76
C ILE A 156 6.07 16.75 0.41
N LYS A 157 6.40 17.74 1.24
CA LYS A 157 7.53 18.66 0.97
C LYS A 157 8.88 17.94 0.91
N ARG A 158 9.09 16.93 1.77
CA ARG A 158 10.34 16.15 1.81
C ARG A 158 10.36 15.01 0.78
N MET A 159 9.21 14.68 0.19
CA MET A 159 9.05 13.63 -0.80
C MET A 159 9.17 14.11 -2.24
N LEU A 160 9.22 15.42 -2.48
CA LEU A 160 9.39 15.98 -3.83
C LEU A 160 10.66 15.43 -4.52
N PRO A 161 10.61 15.19 -5.85
CA PRO A 161 11.79 14.81 -6.62
C PRO A 161 12.90 15.85 -6.48
N ALA A 162 14.14 15.38 -6.43
CA ALA A 162 15.33 16.21 -6.34
C ALA A 162 16.42 15.71 -7.29
N SER A 163 17.33 16.60 -7.68
CA SER A 163 18.40 16.26 -8.64
C SER A 163 19.33 15.13 -8.19
N TYR A 164 19.45 14.91 -6.87
CA TYR A 164 20.22 13.79 -6.32
C TYR A 164 19.55 12.43 -6.49
N ASP A 165 18.23 12.38 -6.74
CA ASP A 165 17.51 11.11 -6.91
C ASP A 165 17.96 10.35 -8.16
N ILE A 166 18.34 11.07 -9.22
CA ILE A 166 18.91 10.45 -10.44
C ILE A 166 20.22 9.73 -10.11
N ARG A 167 21.11 10.39 -9.36
CA ARG A 167 22.36 9.77 -8.89
C ARG A 167 22.09 8.58 -7.97
N TRP A 168 21.05 8.66 -7.14
CA TRP A 168 20.63 7.55 -6.30
C TRP A 168 20.19 6.34 -7.12
N MET A 169 19.38 6.56 -8.17
CA MET A 169 18.91 5.49 -9.06
C MET A 169 20.06 4.79 -9.78
N MET A 170 21.05 5.55 -10.28
CA MET A 170 22.21 4.99 -10.98
C MET A 170 23.02 4.00 -10.13
N ILE A 171 22.96 4.12 -8.80
CA ILE A 171 23.66 3.21 -7.88
C ILE A 171 22.69 2.34 -7.06
N VAL A 172 21.38 2.42 -7.33
CA VAL A 172 20.32 1.72 -6.60
C VAL A 172 20.47 1.86 -5.07
N GLY A 173 20.77 3.08 -4.63
CA GLY A 173 21.02 3.40 -3.22
C GLY A 173 22.22 2.72 -2.58
N GLY A 174 23.12 2.14 -3.37
CA GLY A 174 24.27 1.37 -2.89
C GLY A 174 23.87 0.07 -2.18
N TYR A 175 22.61 -0.38 -2.33
CA TYR A 175 22.11 -1.59 -1.67
C TYR A 175 22.69 -2.86 -2.27
N LEU A 176 23.08 -2.86 -3.55
CA LEU A 176 23.72 -4.00 -4.21
C LEU A 176 25.24 -4.11 -3.92
N SER A 177 25.75 -3.35 -2.95
CA SER A 177 27.17 -3.35 -2.57
C SER A 177 27.34 -3.52 -1.08
N LYS A 178 28.35 -4.30 -0.68
CA LYS A 178 28.77 -4.46 0.73
C LYS A 178 29.49 -3.23 1.27
N VAL A 179 30.05 -2.40 0.40
CA VAL A 179 30.82 -1.22 0.82
C VAL A 179 29.86 -0.10 1.25
N LYS A 180 30.12 0.48 2.43
CA LYS A 180 29.44 1.70 2.87
C LYS A 180 30.12 2.91 2.25
N ARG A 181 29.39 3.66 1.42
CA ARG A 181 29.83 4.94 0.89
C ARG A 181 28.66 5.92 0.98
N PRO A 182 28.90 7.22 1.20
CA PRO A 182 27.84 8.21 1.21
C PRO A 182 26.99 8.15 -0.07
N VAL A 183 25.69 7.92 0.12
CA VAL A 183 24.67 7.80 -0.92
C VAL A 183 23.96 9.14 -1.07
N PRO A 184 23.76 9.64 -2.30
CA PRO A 184 23.13 10.93 -2.54
C PRO A 184 21.63 10.86 -2.23
N ALA A 185 21.22 11.27 -1.03
CA ALA A 185 19.82 11.31 -0.61
C ALA A 185 19.57 12.39 0.45
N GLY A 186 18.38 13.00 0.38
CA GLY A 186 17.85 13.86 1.44
C GLY A 186 17.30 13.05 2.62
N LYS A 187 16.38 13.64 3.41
CA LYS A 187 15.75 12.95 4.56
C LYS A 187 15.12 11.63 4.12
N PHE A 188 14.56 11.60 2.92
CA PHE A 188 14.10 10.39 2.24
C PHE A 188 14.89 10.18 0.95
N ASN A 189 15.26 8.93 0.69
CA ASN A 189 15.90 8.52 -0.55
C ASN A 189 14.87 8.23 -1.66
N PHE A 190 15.32 8.07 -2.90
CA PHE A 190 14.43 7.83 -4.03
C PHE A 190 13.53 6.60 -3.84
N GLY A 191 14.05 5.47 -3.35
CA GLY A 191 13.23 4.28 -3.07
C GLY A 191 12.12 4.53 -2.05
N GLN A 192 12.41 5.30 -0.99
CA GLN A 192 11.40 5.73 -0.01
C GLN A 192 10.37 6.68 -0.63
N LYS A 193 10.80 7.59 -1.52
CA LYS A 193 9.88 8.46 -2.28
C LYS A 193 8.99 7.63 -3.21
N SER A 194 9.53 6.65 -3.93
CA SER A 194 8.77 5.75 -4.79
C SER A 194 7.70 5.01 -4.00
N TRP A 195 8.05 4.45 -2.85
CA TRP A 195 7.07 3.83 -1.95
C TRP A 195 6.01 4.82 -1.48
N TYR A 196 6.41 6.03 -1.07
CA TYR A 196 5.48 7.08 -0.68
C TYR A 196 4.45 7.40 -1.78
N TYR A 197 4.88 7.58 -3.03
CA TYR A 197 3.97 7.88 -4.13
C TYR A 197 3.03 6.71 -4.45
N ILE A 198 3.54 5.47 -4.46
CA ILE A 198 2.74 4.27 -4.66
C ILE A 198 1.73 4.09 -3.52
N ALA A 199 2.17 4.21 -2.27
CA ALA A 199 1.32 4.06 -1.11
C ALA A 199 0.26 5.16 -1.03
N VAL A 200 0.60 6.42 -1.33
CA VAL A 200 -0.35 7.53 -1.25
C VAL A 200 -1.30 7.56 -2.43
N PHE A 201 -0.79 7.72 -3.65
CA PHE A 201 -1.66 7.89 -4.82
C PHE A 201 -2.28 6.56 -5.24
N GLY A 202 -1.49 5.48 -5.19
CA GLY A 202 -2.04 4.15 -5.35
C GLY A 202 -3.04 3.83 -4.25
N GLY A 203 -2.75 4.20 -3.00
CA GLY A 203 -3.69 4.05 -1.89
C GLY A 203 -5.02 4.78 -2.08
N PHE A 204 -5.01 6.04 -2.54
CA PHE A 204 -6.24 6.76 -2.86
C PHE A 204 -7.05 6.07 -3.96
N LEU A 205 -6.39 5.61 -5.02
CA LEU A 205 -7.06 4.88 -6.09
C LEU A 205 -7.60 3.52 -5.63
N MET A 206 -6.88 2.82 -4.74
CA MET A 206 -7.35 1.59 -4.08
C MET A 206 -8.58 1.84 -3.20
N ILE A 207 -8.62 2.94 -2.46
CA ILE A 207 -9.80 3.33 -1.65
C ILE A 207 -11.01 3.58 -2.55
N ILE A 208 -10.84 4.31 -3.67
CA ILE A 208 -11.94 4.62 -4.60
C ILE A 208 -12.47 3.34 -5.26
N THR A 209 -11.58 2.56 -5.89
CA THR A 209 -11.95 1.31 -6.57
C THR A 209 -12.50 0.27 -5.61
N GLY A 210 -11.92 0.15 -4.41
CA GLY A 210 -12.41 -0.71 -3.34
C GLY A 210 -13.78 -0.28 -2.84
N GLY A 211 -14.02 1.02 -2.69
CA GLY A 211 -15.33 1.58 -2.36
C GLY A 211 -16.40 1.23 -3.39
N PHE A 212 -16.10 1.40 -4.68
CA PHE A 212 -17.02 1.00 -5.76
C PHE A 212 -17.37 -0.49 -5.69
N MET A 213 -16.37 -1.37 -5.50
CA MET A 213 -16.59 -2.82 -5.35
C MET A 213 -17.27 -3.21 -4.03
N TYR A 214 -17.13 -2.41 -2.97
CA TYR A 214 -17.73 -2.70 -1.67
C TYR A 214 -19.22 -2.37 -1.65
N PHE A 215 -19.58 -1.20 -2.18
CA PHE A 215 -20.98 -0.78 -2.21
C PHE A 215 -21.77 -1.46 -3.31
N LEU A 216 -21.12 -1.79 -4.45
CA LEU A 216 -21.69 -2.41 -5.65
C LEU A 216 -22.77 -1.56 -6.31
N ASP A 217 -23.82 -1.23 -5.57
CA ASP A 217 -24.97 -0.44 -6.00
C ASP A 217 -24.97 0.97 -5.40
N PHE A 218 -24.57 1.96 -6.19
CA PHE A 218 -24.50 3.36 -5.80
C PHE A 218 -24.83 4.27 -6.98
N ASN A 219 -25.32 5.47 -6.69
CA ASN A 219 -25.60 6.45 -7.74
C ASN A 219 -24.30 6.87 -8.44
N SER A 220 -24.10 6.36 -9.65
CA SER A 220 -22.91 6.60 -10.46
C SER A 220 -23.17 7.51 -11.67
N THR A 221 -24.37 8.12 -11.79
CA THR A 221 -24.83 8.87 -12.98
C THR A 221 -23.84 9.95 -13.44
N ALA A 222 -23.19 10.65 -12.52
CA ALA A 222 -22.17 11.66 -12.86
C ALA A 222 -20.93 11.05 -13.54
N ILE A 223 -20.48 9.87 -13.07
CA ILE A 223 -19.35 9.14 -13.64
C ILE A 223 -19.76 8.51 -14.98
N GLN A 224 -20.97 7.94 -15.05
CA GLN A 224 -21.53 7.39 -16.28
C GLN A 224 -21.61 8.46 -17.38
N GLY A 225 -22.10 9.66 -17.04
CA GLY A 225 -22.21 10.77 -17.99
C GLY A 225 -20.86 11.32 -18.46
N LEU A 226 -19.83 11.30 -17.60
CA LEU A 226 -18.50 11.81 -17.95
C LEU A 226 -17.69 10.83 -18.82
N PHE A 227 -17.80 9.53 -18.56
CA PHE A 227 -16.96 8.51 -19.20
C PHE A 227 -17.72 7.56 -20.14
N GLY A 228 -19.05 7.68 -20.23
CA GLY A 228 -19.88 6.79 -21.03
C GLY A 228 -19.89 5.33 -20.55
N LEU A 229 -19.49 5.08 -19.30
CA LEU A 229 -19.42 3.74 -18.72
C LEU A 229 -20.74 3.40 -18.05
N THR A 230 -21.24 2.18 -18.26
CA THR A 230 -22.30 1.61 -17.42
C THR A 230 -21.76 1.31 -16.02
N GLN A 231 -22.65 1.14 -15.03
CA GLN A 231 -22.22 0.78 -13.67
C GLN A 231 -21.46 -0.56 -13.63
N ILE A 232 -21.88 -1.54 -14.42
CA ILE A 232 -21.19 -2.84 -14.47
C ILE A 232 -19.79 -2.71 -15.08
N GLU A 233 -19.60 -1.86 -16.08
CA GLU A 233 -18.28 -1.57 -16.65
C GLU A 233 -17.39 -0.82 -15.66
N LEU A 234 -17.94 0.11 -14.90
CA LEU A 234 -17.23 0.80 -13.83
C LEU A 234 -16.73 -0.20 -12.76
N LEU A 235 -17.57 -1.15 -12.34
CA LEU A 235 -17.18 -2.19 -11.37
C LEU A 235 -16.11 -3.13 -11.94
N ARG A 236 -16.23 -3.54 -13.21
CA ARG A 236 -15.23 -4.37 -13.90
C ARG A 236 -13.87 -3.66 -13.97
N LEU A 237 -13.88 -2.40 -14.39
CA LEU A 237 -12.67 -1.57 -14.45
C LEU A 237 -12.06 -1.38 -13.06
N SER A 238 -12.90 -1.12 -12.06
CA SER A 238 -12.46 -0.99 -10.67
C SER A 238 -11.76 -2.26 -10.18
N ALA A 239 -12.31 -3.44 -10.46
CA ALA A 239 -11.70 -4.70 -10.06
C ALA A 239 -10.36 -4.96 -10.75
N ILE A 240 -10.23 -4.62 -12.04
CA ILE A 240 -8.95 -4.72 -12.76
C ILE A 240 -7.93 -3.79 -12.12
N ILE A 241 -8.25 -2.50 -11.99
CA ILE A 241 -7.35 -1.50 -11.43
C ILE A 241 -6.95 -1.88 -10.00
N HIS A 242 -7.92 -2.24 -9.15
CA HIS A 242 -7.68 -2.60 -7.76
C HIS A 242 -6.77 -3.81 -7.63
N ASN A 243 -6.96 -4.84 -8.46
CA ASN A 243 -6.12 -6.03 -8.38
C ASN A 243 -4.70 -5.79 -8.88
N PHE A 244 -4.52 -5.13 -10.04
CA PHE A 244 -3.18 -4.81 -10.53
C PHE A 244 -2.41 -3.87 -9.59
N LEU A 245 -3.09 -2.83 -9.11
CA LEU A 245 -2.48 -1.89 -8.17
C LEU A 245 -2.24 -2.54 -6.80
N GLY A 246 -3.14 -3.41 -6.35
CA GLY A 246 -2.96 -4.23 -5.16
C GLY A 246 -1.70 -5.10 -5.20
N ILE A 247 -1.38 -5.69 -6.36
CA ILE A 247 -0.14 -6.44 -6.56
C ILE A 247 1.09 -5.52 -6.42
N ILE A 248 1.08 -4.36 -7.10
CA ILE A 248 2.18 -3.38 -7.02
C ILE A 248 2.37 -2.92 -5.57
N CYS A 249 1.28 -2.58 -4.89
CA CYS A 249 1.26 -2.18 -3.50
C CYS A 249 1.79 -3.27 -2.58
N ALA A 250 1.40 -4.54 -2.77
CA ALA A 250 1.89 -5.67 -1.99
C ALA A 250 3.40 -5.90 -2.16
N VAL A 251 3.90 -5.84 -3.41
CA VAL A 251 5.34 -5.97 -3.72
C VAL A 251 6.13 -4.86 -3.04
N PHE A 252 5.73 -3.60 -3.19
CA PHE A 252 6.44 -2.47 -2.58
C PHE A 252 6.31 -2.43 -1.06
N PHE A 253 5.18 -2.88 -0.50
CA PHE A 253 5.03 -3.05 0.94
C PHE A 253 6.00 -4.12 1.48
N GLY A 254 6.15 -5.24 0.76
CA GLY A 254 7.16 -6.25 1.05
C GLY A 254 8.57 -5.67 1.01
N ILE A 255 8.90 -4.87 -0.02
CA ILE A 255 10.21 -4.19 -0.13
C ILE A 255 10.41 -3.25 1.06
N HIS A 256 9.39 -2.47 1.43
CA HIS A 256 9.45 -1.54 2.56
C HIS A 256 9.77 -2.25 3.87
N ILE A 257 9.06 -3.35 4.18
CA ILE A 257 9.34 -4.19 5.35
C ILE A 257 10.75 -4.76 5.27
N TYR A 258 11.12 -5.32 4.11
CA TYR A 258 12.43 -5.92 3.92
C TYR A 258 13.56 -4.93 4.22
N MET A 259 13.46 -3.72 3.68
CA MET A 259 14.46 -2.67 3.90
C MET A 259 14.53 -2.22 5.36
N ALA A 260 13.38 -2.07 6.02
CA ALA A 260 13.30 -1.56 7.38
C ALA A 260 13.70 -2.58 8.47
N VAL A 261 13.45 -3.86 8.22
CA VAL A 261 13.65 -4.95 9.21
C VAL A 261 14.93 -5.73 8.93
N PHE A 262 15.22 -6.05 7.67
CA PHE A 262 16.29 -6.96 7.31
C PHE A 262 17.48 -6.27 6.65
N ALA A 263 17.27 -5.44 5.61
CA ALA A 263 18.38 -4.90 4.83
C ALA A 263 19.18 -3.81 5.57
N ILE A 264 18.51 -3.00 6.39
CA ILE A 264 19.14 -1.97 7.21
C ILE A 264 18.90 -2.30 8.68
N LYS A 265 19.90 -2.90 9.32
CA LYS A 265 19.77 -3.40 10.70
C LYS A 265 19.48 -2.23 11.64
N GLY A 266 18.39 -2.36 12.39
CA GLY A 266 17.99 -1.37 13.38
C GLY A 266 17.14 -0.21 12.85
N SER A 267 16.88 -0.12 11.54
CA SER A 267 16.12 1.01 10.95
C SER A 267 14.73 1.16 11.56
N ILE A 268 14.06 0.05 11.91
CA ILE A 268 12.76 0.04 12.59
C ILE A 268 12.74 0.86 13.89
N HIS A 269 13.86 0.97 14.62
CA HIS A 269 13.93 1.74 15.86
C HIS A 269 13.71 3.24 15.63
N SER A 270 13.94 3.74 14.41
CA SER A 270 13.64 5.13 14.08
C SER A 270 12.14 5.42 14.06
N MET A 271 11.30 4.44 13.72
CA MET A 271 9.85 4.57 13.78
C MET A 271 9.28 4.31 15.18
N VAL A 272 10.05 3.68 16.06
CA VAL A 272 9.66 3.48 17.47
C VAL A 272 10.09 4.67 18.32
N SER A 273 11.36 5.06 18.26
CA SER A 273 11.96 6.10 19.12
C SER A 273 11.91 7.51 18.51
N GLY A 274 11.84 7.62 17.18
CA GLY A 274 11.97 8.89 16.45
C GLY A 274 13.39 9.23 16.05
N TYR A 275 14.39 8.45 16.48
CA TYR A 275 15.81 8.75 16.29
C TYR A 275 16.50 7.77 15.34
N LYS A 276 17.44 8.29 14.54
CA LYS A 276 18.36 7.52 13.69
C LYS A 276 19.78 7.65 14.20
N GLU A 277 20.60 6.61 13.99
CA GLU A 277 22.03 6.68 14.26
C GLU A 277 22.72 7.63 13.28
N GLU A 278 23.65 8.44 13.76
CA GLU A 278 24.35 9.45 12.95
C GLU A 278 25.11 8.84 11.75
N GLU A 279 25.77 7.69 11.92
CA GLU A 279 26.45 7.00 10.82
C GLU A 279 25.46 6.57 9.72
N GLU A 280 24.25 6.11 10.09
CA GLU A 280 23.21 5.77 9.11
C GLU A 280 22.82 6.99 8.29
N VAL A 281 22.64 8.14 8.94
CA VAL A 281 22.28 9.40 8.26
C VAL A 281 23.43 9.88 7.37
N TYR A 282 24.67 9.83 7.84
CA TYR A 282 25.83 10.19 7.04
C TYR A 282 25.97 9.33 5.77
N ILE A 283 25.79 8.00 5.90
CA ILE A 283 25.96 7.06 4.80
C ILE A 283 24.75 7.03 3.86
N LEU A 284 23.53 6.90 4.38
CA LEU A 284 22.33 6.68 3.55
C LEU A 284 21.59 7.96 3.18
N HIS A 285 21.89 9.08 3.83
CA HIS A 285 21.18 10.35 3.69
C HIS A 285 22.15 11.55 3.61
N SER A 286 23.22 11.43 2.82
CA SER A 286 24.34 12.39 2.83
C SER A 286 23.96 13.85 2.56
N TYR A 287 22.95 14.13 1.74
CA TYR A 287 22.47 15.51 1.51
C TYR A 287 21.71 16.04 2.72
N TRP A 288 20.97 15.18 3.44
CA TRP A 288 20.33 15.56 4.68
C TRP A 288 21.35 15.80 5.79
N TYR A 289 22.38 14.96 5.89
CA TYR A 289 23.49 15.18 6.80
C TYR A 289 24.13 16.56 6.57
N LYS A 290 24.44 16.90 5.31
CA LYS A 290 24.96 18.23 4.95
C LYS A 290 23.98 19.37 5.29
N GLU A 291 22.69 19.19 5.07
CA GLU A 291 21.66 20.16 5.47
C GLU A 291 21.67 20.41 6.99
N LEU A 292 21.75 19.35 7.79
CA LEU A 292 21.77 19.43 9.26
C LEU A 292 23.03 20.14 9.76
N SER A 293 24.20 19.79 9.22
CA SER A 293 25.48 20.41 9.57
C SER A 293 25.50 21.90 9.20
N ASN A 294 25.03 22.26 7.99
CA ASN A 294 24.89 23.66 7.58
C ASN A 294 23.96 24.48 8.49
N LYS A 295 22.96 23.83 9.10
CA LYS A 295 22.03 24.43 10.06
C LYS A 295 22.53 24.39 11.51
N LYS A 296 23.75 23.88 11.75
CA LYS A 296 24.33 23.67 13.08
C LYS A 296 23.44 22.82 14.00
N GLN A 297 22.70 21.87 13.42
CA GLN A 297 21.86 20.92 14.14
C GLN A 297 22.62 19.65 14.53
N ILE A 298 23.76 19.42 13.88
CA ILE A 298 24.77 18.41 14.18
C ILE A 298 26.15 19.07 14.02
N GLU A 299 27.18 18.43 14.57
CA GLU A 299 28.58 18.90 14.48
C GLU A 299 29.14 18.84 13.06
#